data_AF-A0A7H8HMD4-F1
#
_entry.id   AF-A0A7H8HMD4-F1
#
_cell.length_a   1.000
_cell.length_b   1.000
_cell.length_c   1.000
_cell.angle_alpha   90.00
_cell.angle_beta   90.00
_cell.angle_gamma   90.00
#
_symmetry.space_group_name_H-M   'P 1'
#
loop_
_entity.id
_entity.type
_entity.pdbx_description
1 polymer ?
#
loop_
_entity_poly.entity_id
_entity_poly.type
_entity_poly.pdbx_seq_one_letter_code
_entity_poly.pdbx_strand_id
1 'polypeptide(L)'
;MGGEPDVSSGASFSDQPIAAPASGDAGSNFLSGLLNTPADPEGAKRLNEGAAGLKKLAMDGGFAINQAGLDKYTKVCDEFIDGYRGIEYELEVLAWKPRMGSSEYAEQVAQFNVKVAAGDEQSLVPNLELLIKGFQQVKEALAIARKNYRETEDAHAQTFAKLRGSE
;
A
#
# COMPACT_ATOMS: atom_id res chain seq x y z
N MET A 1 -6.18 18.90 40.52
CA MET A 1 -7.03 19.11 39.33
C MET A 1 -6.11 19.50 38.19
N GLY A 2 -6.22 18.79 37.06
CA GLY A 2 -5.38 18.99 35.87
C GLY A 2 -4.89 17.65 35.33
N GLY A 3 -5.82 16.79 34.90
CA GLY A 3 -5.49 15.60 34.12
C GLY A 3 -5.27 16.02 32.67
N GLU A 4 -4.11 15.69 32.12
CA GLU A 4 -3.84 15.79 30.68
C GLU A 4 -4.54 14.63 29.95
N PRO A 5 -5.04 14.86 28.72
CA PRO A 5 -5.70 13.83 27.94
C PRO A 5 -4.67 12.83 27.39
N ASP A 6 -4.91 11.55 27.68
CA ASP A 6 -4.26 10.42 27.04
C ASP A 6 -4.62 10.41 25.54
N VAL A 7 -3.63 10.68 24.69
CA VAL A 7 -3.74 10.56 23.24
C VAL A 7 -2.95 9.35 22.77
N SER A 8 -3.18 8.19 23.38
CA SER A 8 -2.77 6.89 22.83
C SER A 8 -3.88 6.35 21.92
N SER A 9 -3.89 6.80 20.67
CA SER A 9 -4.51 6.07 19.55
C SER A 9 -3.44 5.72 18.54
N GLY A 10 -2.34 5.12 19.02
CA GLY A 10 -1.42 4.38 18.15
C GLY A 10 -2.11 3.09 17.75
N ALA A 11 -2.27 2.86 16.44
CA ALA A 11 -2.75 1.58 15.93
C ALA A 11 -1.87 0.45 16.49
N SER A 12 -2.40 -0.29 17.47
CA SER A 12 -1.72 -1.43 18.07
C SER A 12 -1.74 -2.57 17.07
N PHE A 13 -0.59 -2.84 16.45
CA PHE A 13 -0.35 -4.05 15.67
C PHE A 13 -0.17 -5.21 16.66
N SER A 14 -1.28 -5.78 17.13
CA SER A 14 -1.31 -6.85 18.13
C SER A 14 -0.47 -8.09 17.74
N ASP A 15 0.21 -8.63 18.75
CA ASP A 15 1.13 -9.80 18.90
C ASP A 15 0.75 -11.17 18.27
N GLN A 16 -0.05 -11.23 17.21
CA GLN A 16 -0.22 -12.46 16.45
C GLN A 16 0.74 -12.50 15.26
N PRO A 17 1.37 -13.65 14.93
CA PRO A 17 2.29 -13.71 13.80
C PRO A 17 1.53 -13.39 12.51
N ILE A 18 1.71 -12.16 12.01
CA ILE A 18 1.09 -11.67 10.79
C ILE A 18 1.87 -12.21 9.61
N ALA A 19 1.64 -13.49 9.28
CA ALA A 19 2.33 -14.26 8.26
C ALA A 19 3.83 -14.49 8.53
N ALA A 20 4.36 -15.60 8.03
CA ALA A 20 5.78 -15.67 7.76
C ALA A 20 6.10 -14.55 6.76
N PRO A 21 7.20 -13.79 6.92
CA PRO A 21 7.60 -12.83 5.88
C PRO A 21 7.63 -13.60 4.56
N ALA A 22 6.98 -13.06 3.53
CA ALA A 22 7.08 -13.57 2.16
C ALA A 22 8.56 -13.88 1.93
N SER A 23 8.91 -15.12 1.59
CA SER A 23 10.30 -15.53 1.49
C SER A 23 11.05 -14.60 0.52
N GLY A 24 11.91 -13.72 1.06
CA GLY A 24 12.66 -12.69 0.34
C GLY A 24 12.40 -11.24 0.80
N ASP A 25 13.11 -10.31 0.20
CA ASP A 25 13.20 -8.91 0.65
C ASP A 25 11.95 -8.06 0.27
N ALA A 26 11.01 -8.62 -0.49
CA ALA A 26 9.85 -7.91 -1.03
C ALA A 26 8.89 -7.42 0.07
N GLY A 27 8.61 -8.27 1.06
CA GLY A 27 7.75 -7.91 2.20
C GLY A 27 8.39 -6.84 3.09
N SER A 28 9.69 -6.98 3.38
CA SER A 28 10.43 -5.97 4.15
C SER A 28 10.53 -4.63 3.43
N ASN A 29 10.73 -4.63 2.11
CA ASN A 29 10.78 -3.39 1.31
C ASN A 29 9.42 -2.68 1.28
N PHE A 30 8.34 -3.44 1.13
CA PHE A 30 6.98 -2.90 1.21
C PHE A 30 6.71 -2.24 2.57
N LEU A 31 6.96 -2.96 3.68
CA LEU A 31 6.71 -2.46 5.03
C LEU A 31 7.62 -1.28 5.40
N SER A 32 8.89 -1.32 5.01
CA SER A 32 9.84 -0.23 5.28
C SER A 32 9.50 1.04 4.49
N GLY A 33 8.96 0.89 3.27
CA GLY A 33 8.44 2.02 2.50
C GLY A 33 7.23 2.68 3.17
N LEU A 34 6.40 1.92 3.88
CA LEU A 34 5.20 2.44 4.57
C LEU A 34 5.53 3.39 5.73
N LEU A 35 6.63 3.13 6.45
CA LEU A 35 6.93 3.83 7.71
C LEU A 35 7.43 5.28 7.52
N ASN A 36 7.84 5.67 6.30
CA ASN A 36 8.47 6.97 6.05
C ASN A 36 7.87 7.74 4.85
N THR A 37 6.84 7.22 4.20
CA THR A 37 6.43 7.63 2.84
C THR A 37 5.90 9.05 2.65
N PRO A 38 5.24 9.71 3.63
CA PRO A 38 4.86 11.12 3.43
C PRO A 38 6.07 12.08 3.46
N ALA A 39 7.20 11.65 4.04
CA ALA A 39 8.38 12.49 4.29
C ALA A 39 9.66 12.01 3.57
N ASP A 40 9.66 10.80 3.01
CA ASP A 40 10.77 10.21 2.26
C ASP A 40 10.32 9.91 0.81
N PRO A 41 10.76 10.69 -0.20
CA PRO A 41 10.44 10.42 -1.60
C PRO A 41 10.99 9.10 -2.12
N GLU A 42 12.01 8.51 -1.47
CA GLU A 42 12.47 7.15 -1.79
C GLU A 42 11.57 6.08 -1.17
N GLY A 43 10.78 6.43 -0.15
CA GLY A 43 9.85 5.52 0.50
C GLY A 43 8.80 4.97 -0.48
N ALA A 44 8.24 5.83 -1.33
CA ALA A 44 7.21 5.41 -2.27
C ALA A 44 7.77 4.52 -3.39
N LYS A 45 9.00 4.79 -3.83
CA LYS A 45 9.73 3.94 -4.76
C LYS A 45 9.95 2.54 -4.16
N ARG A 46 10.52 2.46 -2.95
CA ARG A 46 10.73 1.18 -2.24
C ARG A 46 9.42 0.43 -1.98
N LEU A 47 8.35 1.14 -1.62
CA LEU A 47 7.03 0.54 -1.44
C LEU A 47 6.53 -0.05 -2.76
N ASN A 48 6.64 0.68 -3.87
CA ASN A 48 6.19 0.23 -5.18
C ASN A 48 7.00 -0.99 -5.67
N GLU A 49 8.32 -0.96 -5.47
CA GLU A 49 9.22 -2.09 -5.78
C GLU A 49 8.88 -3.33 -4.95
N GLY A 50 8.65 -3.15 -3.64
CA GLY A 50 8.19 -4.21 -2.75
C GLY A 50 6.85 -4.78 -3.18
N ALA A 51 5.90 -3.93 -3.56
CA ALA A 51 4.59 -4.35 -4.07
C ALA A 51 4.70 -5.15 -5.38
N ALA A 52 5.55 -4.71 -6.31
CA ALA A 52 5.84 -5.45 -7.54
C ALA A 52 6.46 -6.83 -7.24
N GLY A 53 7.39 -6.89 -6.27
CA GLY A 53 7.98 -8.13 -5.79
C GLY A 53 6.95 -9.08 -5.17
N LEU A 54 6.05 -8.58 -4.33
CA LEU A 54 4.95 -9.36 -3.75
C LEU A 54 4.01 -9.91 -4.82
N LYS A 55 3.66 -9.09 -5.82
CA LYS A 55 2.84 -9.52 -6.95
C LYS A 55 3.51 -10.63 -7.75
N LYS A 56 4.81 -10.51 -8.01
CA LYS A 56 5.58 -11.56 -8.68
C LYS A 56 5.61 -12.86 -7.85
N LEU A 57 5.90 -12.78 -6.55
CA LEU A 57 5.86 -13.94 -5.66
C LEU A 57 4.49 -14.62 -5.64
N ALA A 58 3.40 -13.83 -5.66
CA ALA A 58 2.06 -14.38 -5.75
C ALA A 58 1.80 -15.09 -7.08
N MET A 59 2.23 -14.52 -8.21
CA MET A 59 2.14 -15.16 -9.52
C MET A 59 2.93 -16.47 -9.59
N ASP A 60 4.10 -16.50 -8.98
CA ASP A 60 4.99 -17.67 -8.95
C ASP A 60 4.56 -18.73 -7.91
N GLY A 61 3.48 -18.48 -7.15
CA GLY A 61 2.99 -19.37 -6.09
C GLY A 61 3.84 -19.35 -4.81
N GLY A 62 4.84 -18.48 -4.71
CA GLY A 62 5.74 -18.34 -3.56
C GLY A 62 5.21 -17.43 -2.44
N PHE A 63 4.02 -16.87 -2.59
CA PHE A 63 3.41 -16.01 -1.56
C PHE A 63 2.37 -16.79 -0.75
N ALA A 64 2.75 -17.19 0.46
CA ALA A 64 1.89 -17.90 1.41
C ALA A 64 1.25 -16.93 2.40
N ILE A 65 -0.08 -16.86 2.41
CA ILE A 65 -0.86 -16.07 3.35
C ILE A 65 -2.14 -16.82 3.75
N ASN A 66 -2.51 -16.77 5.03
CA ASN A 66 -3.76 -17.37 5.51
C ASN A 66 -4.96 -16.44 5.25
N GLN A 67 -6.19 -16.99 5.35
CA GLN A 67 -7.41 -16.23 5.07
C GLN A 67 -7.56 -14.99 5.97
N ALA A 68 -7.27 -15.11 7.27
CA ALA A 68 -7.37 -13.98 8.20
C ALA A 68 -6.40 -12.84 7.87
N GLY A 69 -5.17 -13.17 7.47
CA GLY A 69 -4.18 -12.20 6.99
C GLY A 69 -4.64 -11.56 5.69
N LEU A 70 -5.12 -12.37 4.74
CA LEU A 70 -5.62 -11.88 3.46
C LEU A 70 -6.74 -10.85 3.63
N ASP A 71 -7.70 -11.13 4.51
CA ASP A 71 -8.82 -10.22 4.78
C ASP A 71 -8.33 -8.91 5.42
N LYS A 72 -7.41 -8.99 6.39
CA LYS A 72 -6.81 -7.80 7.02
C LYS A 72 -6.04 -6.94 6.03
N TYR A 73 -5.13 -7.52 5.25
CA TYR A 73 -4.33 -6.75 4.29
C TYR A 73 -5.20 -6.20 3.15
N THR A 74 -6.19 -6.95 2.68
CA THR A 74 -7.13 -6.44 1.66
C THR A 74 -7.88 -5.22 2.17
N LYS A 75 -8.37 -5.27 3.42
CA LYS A 75 -9.05 -4.14 4.04
C LYS A 75 -8.16 -2.89 4.13
N VAL A 76 -6.90 -3.05 4.53
CA VAL A 76 -5.94 -1.93 4.58
C VAL A 76 -5.69 -1.34 3.19
N CYS A 77 -5.55 -2.19 2.16
CA CYS A 77 -5.44 -1.72 0.78
C CYS A 77 -6.68 -0.95 0.33
N ASP A 78 -7.88 -1.43 0.67
CA ASP A 78 -9.14 -0.77 0.35
C ASP A 78 -9.26 0.59 1.03
N GLU A 79 -8.98 0.67 2.34
CA GLU A 79 -9.02 1.92 3.10
C GLU A 79 -8.08 2.99 2.53
N PHE A 80 -6.85 2.60 2.15
CA PHE A 80 -5.90 3.53 1.57
C PHE A 80 -6.31 4.00 0.17
N ILE A 81 -6.75 3.07 -0.70
CA ILE A 81 -7.18 3.37 -2.07
C ILE A 81 -8.41 4.27 -2.06
N ASP A 82 -9.40 3.96 -1.22
CA ASP A 82 -10.63 4.74 -1.12
C ASP A 82 -10.39 6.10 -0.45
N GLY A 83 -9.48 6.16 0.53
CA GLY A 83 -9.03 7.42 1.11
C GLY A 83 -8.41 8.36 0.07
N TYR A 84 -7.55 7.84 -0.81
CA TYR A 84 -6.99 8.62 -1.91
C TYR A 84 -8.05 9.09 -2.91
N ARG A 85 -8.98 8.20 -3.31
CA ARG A 85 -10.11 8.59 -4.18
C ARG A 85 -10.95 9.70 -3.55
N GLY A 86 -11.08 9.69 -2.23
CA GLY A 86 -11.78 10.72 -1.48
C GLY A 86 -11.10 12.10 -1.48
N ILE A 87 -9.81 12.18 -1.85
CA ILE A 87 -9.04 13.43 -1.90
C ILE A 87 -8.48 13.75 -3.30
N GLU A 88 -8.80 12.94 -4.31
CA GLU A 88 -8.20 13.03 -5.65
C GLU A 88 -8.44 14.41 -6.29
N TYR A 89 -9.63 14.96 -6.10
CA TYR A 89 -9.99 16.29 -6.58
C TYR A 89 -9.18 17.39 -5.88
N GLU A 90 -9.02 17.30 -4.56
CA GLU A 90 -8.23 18.24 -3.78
C GLU A 90 -6.76 18.21 -4.17
N LEU A 91 -6.22 17.02 -4.48
CA LEU A 91 -4.86 16.86 -5.00
C LEU A 91 -4.69 17.49 -6.39
N GLU A 92 -5.69 17.34 -7.28
CA GLU A 92 -5.69 18.01 -8.57
C GLU A 92 -5.68 19.54 -8.41
N VAL A 93 -6.48 20.07 -7.49
CA VAL A 93 -6.53 21.51 -7.19
C VAL A 93 -5.19 22.02 -6.64
N LEU A 94 -4.47 21.23 -5.83
CA LEU A 94 -3.13 21.59 -5.35
C LEU A 94 -2.10 21.73 -6.47
N ALA A 95 -2.27 20.99 -7.57
CA ALA A 95 -1.41 21.09 -8.74
C ALA A 95 -1.66 22.36 -9.56
N TRP A 96 -2.77 23.08 -9.32
CA TRP A 96 -3.09 24.28 -10.07
C TRP A 96 -2.30 25.49 -9.58
N LYS A 97 -1.93 26.35 -10.54
CA LYS A 97 -1.28 27.61 -10.24
C LYS A 97 -2.25 28.56 -9.52
N PRO A 98 -1.97 28.96 -8.26
CA PRO A 98 -2.86 29.85 -7.53
C PRO A 98 -2.81 31.26 -8.11
N ARG A 99 -3.96 31.94 -8.13
CA ARG A 99 -4.05 33.35 -8.54
C ARG A 99 -3.70 34.25 -7.35
N MET A 100 -2.44 34.66 -7.25
CA MET A 100 -1.93 35.45 -6.11
C MET A 100 -1.69 36.93 -6.43
N GLY A 101 -2.16 37.41 -7.59
CA GLY A 101 -1.93 38.77 -8.10
C GLY A 101 -0.91 38.79 -9.25
N SER A 102 -0.51 40.00 -9.69
CA SER A 102 0.35 40.20 -10.86
C SER A 102 1.74 40.74 -10.54
N SER A 103 2.11 40.83 -9.25
CA SER A 103 3.47 41.19 -8.87
C SER A 103 4.44 40.05 -9.22
N GLU A 104 5.70 40.39 -9.47
CA GLU A 104 6.74 39.38 -9.72
C GLU A 104 6.86 38.38 -8.57
N TYR A 105 6.78 38.87 -7.32
CA TYR A 105 6.80 38.00 -6.14
C TYR A 105 5.60 37.05 -6.08
N ALA A 106 4.39 37.53 -6.38
CA ALA A 106 3.19 36.69 -6.43
C ALA A 106 3.30 35.57 -7.49
N GLU A 107 3.90 35.89 -8.64
CA GLU A 107 4.16 34.92 -9.69
C GLU A 107 5.16 33.84 -9.25
N GLN A 108 6.25 34.23 -8.57
CA GLN A 108 7.24 33.29 -8.03
C GLN A 108 6.65 32.34 -6.98
N VAL A 109 5.83 32.85 -6.05
CA VAL A 109 5.16 32.02 -5.04
C VAL A 109 4.17 31.06 -5.71
N ALA A 110 3.40 31.52 -6.69
CA ALA A 110 2.47 30.67 -7.42
C ALA A 110 3.18 29.53 -8.17
N GLN A 111 4.32 29.81 -8.79
CA GLN A 111 5.16 28.79 -9.43
C GLN A 111 5.77 27.82 -8.43
N PHE A 112 6.22 28.32 -7.27
CA PHE A 112 6.76 27.47 -6.20
C PHE A 112 5.70 26.47 -5.69
N ASN A 113 4.46 26.92 -5.49
CA ASN A 113 3.37 26.05 -5.04
C ASN A 113 3.12 24.91 -6.05
N VAL A 114 3.06 25.22 -7.35
CA VAL A 114 2.92 24.20 -8.40
C VAL A 114 4.11 23.24 -8.39
N LYS A 115 5.33 23.76 -8.26
CA LYS A 115 6.54 22.93 -8.23
C LYS A 115 6.55 21.94 -7.08
N VAL A 116 6.16 22.36 -5.88
CA VAL A 116 6.13 21.48 -4.70
C VAL A 116 4.97 20.47 -4.77
N ALA A 117 3.83 20.87 -5.32
CA ALA A 117 2.67 20.00 -5.46
C ALA A 117 2.84 18.96 -6.58
N ALA A 118 3.25 19.38 -7.77
CA ALA A 118 3.17 18.59 -9.00
C ALA A 118 4.35 18.80 -9.97
N GLY A 119 5.53 19.17 -9.46
CA GLY A 119 6.72 19.42 -10.28
C GLY A 119 7.35 18.14 -10.86
N ASP A 120 8.09 17.43 -10.03
CA ASP A 120 8.85 16.21 -10.38
C ASP A 120 8.37 14.99 -9.58
N GLU A 121 9.04 13.84 -9.74
CA GLU A 121 8.70 12.60 -9.05
C GLU A 121 8.74 12.70 -7.50
N GLN A 122 9.46 13.68 -6.95
CA GLN A 122 9.55 13.90 -5.50
C GLN A 122 8.47 14.86 -4.99
N SER A 123 7.71 15.47 -5.89
CA SER A 123 6.60 16.36 -5.56
C SER A 123 5.43 15.57 -4.97
N LEU A 124 4.57 16.26 -4.22
CA LEU A 124 3.53 15.63 -3.41
C LEU A 124 2.60 14.71 -4.22
N VAL A 125 2.04 15.20 -5.33
CA VAL A 125 1.04 14.49 -6.13
C VAL A 125 1.65 13.26 -6.80
N PRO A 126 2.75 13.35 -7.59
CA PRO A 126 3.37 12.17 -8.20
C PRO A 126 3.81 11.09 -7.19
N ASN A 127 4.27 11.51 -6.01
CA ASN A 127 4.67 10.60 -4.95
C ASN A 127 3.46 9.85 -4.36
N LEU A 128 2.34 10.54 -4.12
CA LEU A 128 1.08 9.91 -3.70
C LEU A 128 0.49 8.97 -4.76
N GLU A 129 0.58 9.33 -6.04
CA GLU A 129 0.19 8.45 -7.15
C GLU A 129 1.02 7.15 -7.16
N LEU A 130 2.33 7.26 -6.92
CA LEU A 130 3.23 6.12 -6.84
C LEU A 130 2.91 5.20 -5.66
N LEU A 131 2.55 5.79 -4.51
CA LEU A 131 2.06 5.05 -3.34
C LEU A 131 0.81 4.24 -3.67
N ILE A 132 -0.19 4.88 -4.26
CA ILE A 132 -1.46 4.22 -4.60
C ILE A 132 -1.26 3.08 -5.58
N LYS A 133 -0.42 3.28 -6.59
CA LYS A 133 -0.03 2.22 -7.51
C LYS A 133 0.59 1.03 -6.78
N GLY A 134 1.34 1.26 -5.70
CA GLY A 134 1.89 0.20 -4.86
C GLY A 134 0.80 -0.59 -4.14
N PHE A 135 -0.14 0.09 -3.48
CA PHE A 135 -1.27 -0.55 -2.80
C PHE A 135 -2.18 -1.34 -3.76
N GLN A 136 -2.41 -0.83 -4.97
CA GLN A 136 -3.14 -1.55 -6.01
C GLN A 136 -2.44 -2.86 -6.40
N GLN A 137 -1.11 -2.83 -6.58
CA GLN A 137 -0.32 -4.03 -6.87
C GLN A 137 -0.37 -5.05 -5.73
N VAL A 138 -0.32 -4.62 -4.47
CA VAL A 138 -0.46 -5.53 -3.31
C VAL A 138 -1.86 -6.14 -3.27
N LYS A 139 -2.90 -5.36 -3.53
CA LYS A 139 -4.28 -5.88 -3.59
C LYS A 139 -4.43 -6.95 -4.68
N GLU A 140 -3.82 -6.74 -5.84
CA GLU A 140 -3.76 -7.75 -6.91
C GLU A 140 -2.97 -8.99 -6.47
N ALA A 141 -1.83 -8.81 -5.81
CA ALA A 141 -1.02 -9.92 -5.28
C ALA A 141 -1.83 -10.78 -4.30
N LEU A 142 -2.56 -10.16 -3.38
CA LEU A 142 -3.45 -10.84 -2.44
C LEU A 142 -4.55 -11.63 -3.16
N ALA A 143 -5.18 -11.04 -4.19
CA ALA A 143 -6.20 -11.73 -4.98
C ALA A 143 -5.64 -12.98 -5.69
N ILE A 144 -4.42 -12.89 -6.25
CA ILE A 144 -3.73 -14.04 -6.87
C ILE A 144 -3.40 -15.09 -5.81
N ALA A 145 -2.86 -14.69 -4.67
CA ALA A 145 -2.54 -15.60 -3.55
C ALA A 145 -3.77 -16.39 -3.10
N ARG A 146 -4.92 -15.71 -2.98
CA ARG A 146 -6.20 -16.35 -2.62
C ARG A 146 -6.59 -17.43 -3.62
N LYS A 147 -6.45 -17.14 -4.91
CA LYS A 147 -6.77 -18.07 -5.98
C LYS A 147 -5.87 -19.30 -5.90
N ASN A 148 -4.55 -19.09 -5.79
CA ASN A 148 -3.58 -20.18 -5.70
C ASN A 148 -3.80 -21.05 -4.46
N TYR A 149 -4.12 -20.43 -3.31
CA TYR A 149 -4.45 -21.16 -2.08
C TYR A 149 -5.68 -22.07 -2.27
N ARG A 150 -6.76 -21.57 -2.87
CA ARG A 150 -7.97 -22.37 -3.15
C ARG A 150 -7.69 -23.54 -4.08
N GLU A 151 -6.97 -23.30 -5.17
CA GLU A 151 -6.62 -24.35 -6.14
C GLU A 151 -5.75 -25.44 -5.50
N THR A 152 -4.82 -25.06 -4.63
CA THR A 152 -3.93 -25.99 -3.90
C THR A 152 -4.71 -26.80 -2.86
N GLU A 153 -5.55 -26.16 -2.06
CA GLU A 153 -6.42 -26.84 -1.08
C GLU A 153 -7.40 -27.81 -1.75
N ASP A 154 -8.03 -27.41 -2.85
CA ASP A 154 -8.93 -28.27 -3.62
C ASP A 154 -8.21 -29.52 -4.16
N ALA A 155 -6.97 -29.36 -4.66
CA ALA A 155 -6.14 -30.48 -5.13
C ALA A 155 -5.73 -31.43 -3.99
N HIS A 156 -5.40 -30.90 -2.83
CA HIS A 156 -5.08 -31.70 -1.64
C HIS A 156 -6.32 -32.43 -1.12
N ALA A 157 -7.47 -31.76 -1.02
CA ALA A 157 -8.73 -32.37 -0.59
C ALA A 157 -9.14 -33.54 -1.49
N GLN A 158 -8.98 -33.42 -2.82
CA GLN A 158 -9.23 -34.51 -3.76
C GLN A 158 -8.27 -35.69 -3.58
N THR A 159 -7.00 -35.41 -3.29
CA THR A 159 -5.98 -36.45 -3.05
C THR A 159 -6.27 -37.21 -1.76
N PHE A 160 -6.59 -36.50 -0.67
CA PHE A 160 -7.01 -37.11 0.59
C PHE A 160 -8.31 -37.90 0.46
N ALA A 161 -9.30 -37.40 -0.30
CA ALA A 161 -10.54 -38.12 -0.57
C ALA A 161 -10.30 -39.42 -1.36
N LYS A 162 -9.38 -39.41 -2.35
CA LYS A 162 -8.97 -40.62 -3.08
C LYS A 162 -8.30 -41.64 -2.17
N LEU A 163 -7.40 -41.22 -1.28
CA LEU A 163 -6.71 -42.11 -0.34
C LEU A 163 -7.67 -42.75 0.68
N ARG A 164 -8.69 -42.01 1.14
CA ARG A 164 -9.70 -42.52 2.08
C ARG A 164 -10.76 -43.41 1.42
N GLY A 165 -10.94 -43.33 0.10
CA GLY A 165 -11.90 -44.14 -0.66
C GLY A 165 -11.31 -45.43 -1.24
N SER A 166 -10.02 -45.71 -1.00
CA SER A 166 -9.30 -46.90 -1.45
C SER A 166 -9.08 -47.96 -0.36
N GLU A 167 -9.79 -47.86 0.76
CA GLU A 167 -9.95 -48.91 1.80
C GLU A 167 -11.32 -49.59 1.67
#